data_AF-A0A1J5GVX6-F1
#
_entry.id   AF-A0A1J5GVX6-F1
#
_cell.length_a   1.000
_cell.length_b   1.000
_cell.length_c   1.000
_cell.angle_alpha   90.00
_cell.angle_beta   90.00
_cell.angle_gamma   90.00
#
_symmetry.space_group_name_H-M   'P 1'
#
loop_
_entity.id
_entity.type
_entity.pdbx_description
1 polymer ?
#
loop_
_entity_poly.entity_id
_entity_poly.type
_entity_poly.pdbx_seq_one_letter_code
_entity_poly.pdbx_strand_id
1 'polypeptide(L)' 'KEEDFQKVVNLINHRPRKSLDYRTPYEVFFASSDTVAFHL' A
#
# COMPACT_ATOMS: atom_id res chain seq x y z
N LYS A 1 3.91 -19.98 -5.78
CA LYS A 1 5.20 -19.52 -6.37
C LYS A 1 5.40 -18.06 -5.96
N GLU A 2 6.63 -17.54 -5.92
CA GLU A 2 6.90 -16.14 -5.52
C GLU A 2 6.07 -15.12 -6.33
N GLU A 3 5.83 -15.41 -7.62
CA GLU A 3 4.97 -14.61 -8.49
C GLU A 3 3.52 -14.50 -8.00
N ASP A 4 2.99 -15.55 -7.36
CA ASP A 4 1.63 -15.53 -6.81
C ASP A 4 1.58 -14.65 -5.56
N PHE A 5 2.66 -14.68 -4.77
CA PHE A 5 2.80 -13.81 -3.60
C PHE A 5 2.86 -12.34 -4.02
N GLN A 6 3.71 -12.00 -5.00
CA GLN A 6 3.81 -10.63 -5.50
C GLN A 6 2.49 -10.12 -6.08
N LYS A 7 1.73 -10.98 -6.79
CA LYS A 7 0.39 -10.63 -7.28
C LYS A 7 -0.56 -10.30 -6.15
N VAL A 8 -0.59 -11.12 -5.09
CA VAL A 8 -1.45 -10.88 -3.92
C VAL A 8 -1.06 -9.57 -3.23
N VAL A 9 0.23 -9.32 -3.04
CA VAL A 9 0.74 -8.07 -2.47
C VAL A 9 0.30 -6.87 -3.30
N ASN A 10 0.47 -6.94 -4.63
CA ASN A 10 0.05 -5.87 -5.54
C ASN A 10 -1.45 -5.61 -5.43
N LEU A 11 -2.29 -6.65 -5.42
CA LEU A 11 -3.73 -6.52 -5.29
C LEU A 11 -4.14 -5.90 -3.95
N ILE A 12 -3.49 -6.27 -2.85
CA ILE A 12 -3.80 -5.73 -1.52
C ILE A 12 -3.44 -4.24 -1.45
N ASN A 13 -2.24 -3.88 -1.94
CA ASN A 13 -1.69 -2.52 -1.83
C ASN A 13 -2.33 -1.52 -2.79
N HIS A 14 -2.87 -1.97 -3.94
CA HIS A 14 -3.53 -1.11 -4.92
C HIS A 14 -5.05 -1.15 -4.82
N ARG A 15 -5.61 -1.72 -3.75
CA ARG A 15 -7.06 -1.77 -3.54
C ARG A 15 -7.55 -0.53 -2.78
N PRO A 16 -8.48 0.25 -3.35
CA PRO A 16 -9.17 1.34 -2.64
C PRO A 16 -9.79 0.90 -1.31
N ARG A 17 -9.62 1.71 -0.26
CA ARG A 17 -10.19 1.47 1.08
C ARG A 17 -11.08 2.63 1.50
N LYS A 18 -12.32 2.34 1.90
CA LYS A 18 -13.29 3.36 2.37
C LYS A 18 -12.74 4.19 3.53
N SER A 19 -11.97 3.58 4.42
CA SER A 19 -11.33 4.24 5.57
C SER A 19 -10.15 5.15 5.19
N LEU A 20 -9.68 5.11 3.94
CA LEU A 20 -8.61 5.96 3.41
C LEU A 20 -9.15 6.99 2.41
N ASP A 21 -10.42 7.38 2.53
CA ASP A 21 -11.12 8.23 1.56
C ASP A 21 -11.11 7.64 0.14
N TYR A 22 -11.25 6.31 0.05
CA TYR A 22 -11.14 5.53 -1.19
C TYR A 22 -9.75 5.56 -1.87
N ARG A 23 -8.71 6.07 -1.20
CA ARG A 23 -7.33 5.89 -1.64
C ARG A 23 -6.83 4.47 -1.38
N THR A 24 -5.77 4.10 -2.08
CA THR A 24 -5.07 2.82 -1.94
C THR A 24 -4.02 2.89 -0.82
N PRO A 25 -3.71 1.76 -0.15
CA PRO A 25 -2.57 1.70 0.77
C PRO A 25 -1.26 2.18 0.13
N TYR A 26 -1.04 1.87 -1.15
CA TYR A 26 0.12 2.35 -1.90
C TYR A 26 0.21 3.88 -1.91
N GLU A 27 -0.87 4.58 -2.27
CA GLU A 27 -0.89 6.05 -2.31
C GLU A 27 -0.66 6.72 -0.95
N VAL A 28 -1.10 6.08 0.14
CA VAL A 28 -1.03 6.66 1.49
C VAL A 28 0.31 6.39 2.16
N PHE A 29 0.89 5.19 1.97
CA PHE A 29 2.05 4.73 2.73
C PHE A 29 3.33 4.59 1.91
N PHE A 30 3.22 4.40 0.59
CA PHE A 30 4.37 4.05 -0.26
C PHE A 30 4.67 5.10 -1.35
N ALA A 31 3.67 5.87 -1.79
CA ALA A 31 3.83 6.92 -2.78
C ALA A 31 4.39 8.24 -2.21
N SER A 32 4.34 8.40 -0.88
CA SER A 32 5.02 9.48 -0.18
C SER A 32 6.50 9.13 0.00
N SER A 33 7.38 9.93 -0.62
CA SER A 33 8.83 9.93 -0.39
C SER A 33 9.23 10.37 1.03
N ASP A 34 8.26 10.71 1.89
CA ASP A 34 8.48 11.03 3.28
C ASP A 34 8.52 9.74 4.11
N THR A 35 9.74 9.33 4.44
CA THR A 35 10.08 8.31 5.44
C THR A 35 9.63 8.72 6.84
N VAL A 36 8.32 8.83 7.08
CA VAL A 36 7.78 9.07 8.43
C VAL A 36 7.62 7.75 9.19
N ALA A 37 7.74 6.60 8.52
CA ALA A 37 7.51 5.27 9.10
C ALA A 37 8.57 4.77 10.11
N PHE A 38 9.58 5.57 10.47
CA PHE A 38 10.59 5.22 11.48
C PHE A 38 10.70 6.22 12.65
N HIS A 39 9.69 7.06 12.87
CA HIS A 39 9.59 7.84 14.10
C HIS A 39 8.45 7.34 14.97
N LEU A 40 8.70 6.22 15.68
CA LEU A 40 8.23 5.91 17.04
C LEU A 40 9.02 4.71 17.59
#